data_AF-A0A919NZ11-F1
#
_entry.id   AF-A0A919NZ11-F1
#
_cell.length_a   1.000
_cell.length_b   1.000
_cell.length_c   1.000
_cell.angle_alpha   90.00
_cell.angle_beta   90.00
_cell.angle_gamma   90.00
#
_symmetry.space_group_name_H-M   'P 1'
#
loop_
_entity.id
_entity.type
_entity.pdbx_description
1 polymer ?
#
loop_
_entity_poly.entity_id
_entity_poly.type
_entity_poly.pdbx_seq_one_letter_code
_entity_poly.pdbx_strand_id
1 'polypeptide(L)'
;MARRRGDAARARAAQNAEPLGSLSQASGPVIPGTEACQRCGERDLTRIRMTLVGGRLAVFVSCPSCEQTNWFAVDGDGSPLGRGDIGGDTGG
;
A
#
# COMPACT_ATOMS: atom_id res chain seq x y z
N MET A 1 23.10 17.17 27.01
CA MET A 1 21.69 16.70 27.04
C MET A 1 21.12 16.66 25.62
N ALA A 2 21.28 15.54 24.89
CA ALA A 2 20.96 15.40 23.47
C ALA A 2 19.65 14.61 23.24
N ARG A 3 18.51 15.12 23.74
CA ARG A 3 17.22 14.39 23.69
C ARG A 3 16.12 15.05 22.84
N ARG A 4 16.41 16.14 22.13
CA ARG A 4 15.36 16.99 21.51
C ARG A 4 15.14 16.80 20.01
N ARG A 5 16.00 16.04 19.31
CA ARG A 5 15.91 15.89 17.84
C ARG A 5 14.99 14.75 17.38
N GLY A 6 14.86 13.69 18.17
CA GLY A 6 13.96 12.56 17.87
C GLY A 6 12.48 12.90 18.01
N ASP A 7 12.11 13.69 19.02
CA ASP A 7 10.73 14.16 19.23
C ASP A 7 10.26 15.10 18.12
N ALA A 8 11.13 15.99 17.62
CA ALA A 8 10.79 16.88 16.52
C ALA A 8 10.52 16.12 15.22
N ALA A 9 11.28 15.05 14.95
CA ALA A 9 11.05 14.19 13.78
C ALA A 9 9.74 13.39 13.90
N ARG A 10 9.44 12.84 15.09
CA ARG A 10 8.15 12.15 15.36
C ARG A 10 6.96 13.10 15.30
N ALA A 11 7.10 14.31 15.82
CA ALA A 11 6.06 15.34 15.76
C ALA A 11 5.75 15.76 14.31
N ARG A 12 6.76 15.82 13.43
CA ARG A 12 6.54 16.12 12.00
C ARG A 12 5.87 14.97 11.25
N ALA A 13 6.20 13.72 11.60
CA ALA A 13 5.50 12.55 11.05
C ALA A 13 4.01 12.51 11.48
N ALA A 14 3.70 12.94 12.70
CA ALA A 14 2.32 13.01 13.20
C ALA A 14 1.50 14.18 12.60
N GLN A 15 2.15 15.26 12.17
CA GLN A 15 1.50 16.46 11.63
C GLN A 15 1.08 16.33 10.16
N ASN A 16 1.55 15.31 9.43
CA ASN A 16 1.11 15.04 8.05
C ASN A 16 -0.05 14.04 7.98
N ALA A 17 -0.82 13.94 9.06
CA ALA A 17 -2.04 13.14 9.14
C ALA A 17 -3.28 14.04 9.25
N GLU A 18 -3.27 15.21 8.61
CA GLU A 18 -4.54 15.91 8.36
C GLU A 18 -5.36 15.03 7.40
N PRO A 19 -6.57 14.59 7.81
CA PRO A 19 -7.39 13.73 6.97
C PRO A 19 -7.82 14.53 5.75
N LEU A 20 -7.19 14.26 4.60
CA LEU A 20 -7.66 14.70 3.30
C LEU A 20 -9.11 14.21 3.18
N GLY A 21 -10.08 15.14 3.19
CA GLY A 21 -11.51 14.85 3.28
C GLY A 21 -11.91 13.59 2.49
N SER A 22 -12.46 12.59 3.20
CA SER A 22 -13.06 11.34 2.71
C SER A 22 -12.33 10.46 1.67
N LEU A 23 -11.11 10.74 1.22
CA LEU A 23 -10.50 9.97 0.11
C LEU A 23 -9.08 9.47 0.31
N SER A 24 -8.52 9.49 1.51
CA SER A 24 -7.19 8.89 1.71
C SER A 24 -7.03 8.37 3.13
N GLN A 25 -7.43 7.11 3.37
CA GLN A 25 -6.83 6.36 4.46
C GLN A 25 -5.46 5.84 4.02
N ALA A 26 -4.52 6.77 3.88
CA ALA A 26 -3.11 6.46 3.95
C ALA A 26 -2.79 6.30 5.43
N SER A 27 -2.68 5.05 5.93
CA SER A 27 -1.87 4.64 7.08
C SER A 27 -2.38 3.31 7.64
N GLY A 28 -1.96 2.22 7.04
CA GLY A 28 -1.83 0.99 7.81
C GLY A 28 -0.45 0.39 7.58
N PRO A 29 -0.11 -0.71 8.25
CA PRO A 29 1.20 -1.33 8.12
C PRO A 29 1.54 -1.62 6.65
N VAL A 30 2.82 -1.48 6.31
CA VAL A 30 3.29 -1.89 4.98
C VAL A 30 2.96 -3.37 4.82
N ILE A 31 2.29 -3.71 3.73
CA ILE A 31 1.94 -5.10 3.43
C ILE A 31 3.20 -5.82 2.98
N PRO A 32 3.46 -7.05 3.46
CA PRO A 32 4.58 -7.85 2.98
C PRO A 32 4.64 -7.89 1.45
N GLY A 33 5.85 -7.88 0.88
CA GLY A 33 6.05 -7.91 -0.56
C GLY A 33 5.78 -6.59 -1.28
N THR A 34 5.38 -5.54 -0.55
CA THR A 34 5.13 -4.19 -1.07
C THR A 34 6.16 -3.17 -0.60
N GLU A 35 7.23 -3.58 0.09
CA GLU A 35 8.30 -2.71 0.58
C GLU A 35 9.11 -2.08 -0.57
N ALA A 36 9.24 -2.82 -1.68
CA ALA A 36 9.89 -2.41 -2.90
C ALA A 36 9.19 -3.05 -4.11
N CYS A 37 9.34 -2.46 -5.29
CA CYS A 37 8.85 -3.04 -6.54
C CYS A 37 9.58 -4.37 -6.77
N GLN A 38 8.82 -5.47 -6.89
CA GLN A 38 9.39 -6.79 -7.13
C GLN A 38 10.11 -6.91 -8.50
N ARG A 39 9.91 -5.94 -9.40
CA ARG A 39 10.58 -5.90 -10.71
C ARG A 39 11.85 -5.05 -10.74
N CYS A 40 11.81 -3.81 -10.23
CA CYS A 40 12.94 -2.87 -10.35
C CYS A 40 13.55 -2.44 -9.00
N GLY A 41 12.94 -2.79 -7.87
CA GLY A 41 13.44 -2.44 -6.54
C GLY A 41 13.10 -1.03 -6.05
N GLU A 42 12.35 -0.22 -6.82
CA GLU A 42 11.88 1.10 -6.38
C GLU A 42 11.06 1.00 -5.09
N ARG A 43 11.27 1.92 -4.15
CA ARG A 43 10.64 1.92 -2.82
C ARG A 43 9.53 2.96 -2.71
N ASP A 44 9.60 4.01 -3.54
CA ASP A 44 8.54 5.00 -3.67
C ASP A 44 7.40 4.45 -4.55
N LEU A 45 6.47 3.74 -3.90
CA LEU A 45 5.35 3.08 -4.55
C LEU A 45 4.04 3.72 -4.12
N THR A 46 3.14 3.89 -5.10
CA THR A 46 1.74 4.21 -4.83
C THR A 46 1.05 2.96 -4.31
N ARG A 47 0.46 3.04 -3.11
CA ARG A 47 -0.26 1.92 -2.47
C ARG A 47 -1.66 2.36 -2.10
N ILE A 48 -2.68 1.70 -2.66
CA ILE A 48 -4.09 2.02 -2.44
C ILE A 48 -4.78 0.78 -1.90
N ARG A 49 -5.33 0.88 -0.69
CA ARG A 49 -6.10 -0.21 -0.06
C ARG A 49 -7.55 -0.14 -0.53
N MET A 50 -8.14 -1.28 -0.88
CA MET A 50 -9.55 -1.37 -1.22
C MET A 50 -10.08 -2.79 -1.06
N THR A 51 -11.40 -2.90 -0.95
CA THR A 51 -12.08 -4.19 -0.93
C THR A 51 -12.40 -4.59 -2.36
N LEU A 52 -11.89 -5.76 -2.78
CA LEU A 52 -12.17 -6.35 -4.08
C LEU A 52 -13.59 -6.90 -4.15
N VAL A 53 -14.01 -7.23 -5.37
CA VAL A 53 -15.23 -8.02 -5.61
C VAL A 53 -15.09 -9.35 -4.86
N GLY A 54 -16.09 -9.71 -4.04
CA GLY A 54 -16.02 -10.88 -3.15
C GLY A 54 -15.59 -10.56 -1.71
N GLY A 55 -15.35 -9.28 -1.37
CA GLY A 55 -15.14 -8.86 0.02
C GLY A 55 -13.70 -8.99 0.53
N ARG A 56 -12.76 -9.47 -0.30
CA ARG A 56 -11.34 -9.57 0.05
C ARG A 56 -10.72 -8.17 0.13
N LEU A 57 -10.03 -7.88 1.23
CA LEU A 57 -9.26 -6.64 1.35
C LEU A 57 -7.90 -6.80 0.64
N ALA A 58 -7.61 -5.91 -0.30
CA ALA A 58 -6.38 -5.92 -1.08
C ALA A 58 -5.72 -4.54 -1.15
N VAL A 59 -4.46 -4.54 -1.57
CA VAL A 59 -3.67 -3.35 -1.85
C VAL A 59 -3.25 -3.37 -3.30
N PHE A 60 -3.69 -2.36 -4.04
CA PHE A 60 -3.15 -2.04 -5.35
C PHE A 60 -1.81 -1.33 -5.17
N VAL A 61 -0.78 -1.81 -5.86
CA VAL A 61 0.56 -1.22 -5.86
C VAL A 61 0.92 -0.82 -7.27
N SER A 62 1.33 0.43 -7.47
CA SER A 62 1.86 0.95 -8.73
C SER A 62 3.26 1.52 -8.52
N CYS A 63 4.19 1.11 -9.38
CA CYS A 63 5.56 1.60 -9.39
C CYS A 63 5.71 2.74 -10.41
N PRO A 64 6.11 3.95 -10.02
CA PRO A 64 6.30 5.07 -10.95
C PRO A 64 7.56 4.90 -11.83
N SER A 65 8.55 4.12 -11.39
CA SER A 65 9.80 3.93 -12.13
C SER A 65 9.67 2.98 -13.34
N CYS A 66 9.09 1.79 -13.16
CA CYS A 66 8.98 0.78 -14.22
C CYS A 66 7.53 0.48 -14.65
N GLU A 67 6.58 1.28 -14.15
CA GLU A 67 5.15 1.25 -14.49
C GLU A 67 4.45 -0.10 -14.24
N GLN A 68 5.04 -0.95 -13.41
CA GLN A 68 4.42 -2.22 -13.03
C GLN A 68 3.33 -1.99 -11.98
N THR A 69 2.26 -2.77 -12.13
CA THR A 69 1.12 -2.75 -11.21
C THR A 69 0.82 -4.17 -10.76
N ASN A 70 0.55 -4.32 -9.46
CA ASN A 70 0.21 -5.60 -8.85
C ASN A 70 -0.78 -5.41 -7.71
N TRP A 71 -1.48 -6.49 -7.37
CA TRP A 71 -2.41 -6.54 -6.26
C TRP A 71 -1.88 -7.48 -5.18
N PHE A 72 -2.08 -7.15 -3.93
CA PHE A 72 -1.63 -7.95 -2.79
C PHE A 72 -2.76 -8.10 -1.79
N ALA A 73 -2.97 -9.29 -1.24
CA ALA A 73 -3.89 -9.46 -0.12
C ALA A 73 -3.33 -8.76 1.13
N VAL A 74 -4.17 -8.05 1.89
CA VAL A 74 -3.74 -7.39 3.13
C VAL A 74 -3.30 -8.40 4.18
N ASP A 75 -3.92 -9.56 4.20
CA ASP A 75 -3.64 -10.72 5.06
C ASP A 75 -2.79 -11.80 4.35
N GLY A 76 -2.20 -11.46 3.20
CA GLY A 76 -1.40 -12.38 2.39
C GLY A 76 0.05 -12.56 2.88
N ASP A 77 0.78 -13.41 2.16
CA ASP A 77 2.19 -13.73 2.37
C ASP A 77 3.16 -12.78 1.63
N GLY A 78 2.62 -11.79 0.91
CA GLY A 78 3.37 -10.87 0.07
C GLY A 78 3.55 -11.31 -1.37
N SER A 79 2.92 -12.42 -1.77
CA SER A 79 2.78 -12.80 -3.17
C SER A 79 1.71 -11.94 -3.87
N PRO A 80 1.94 -11.56 -5.14
CA PRO A 80 0.92 -10.86 -5.91
C PRO A 80 -0.28 -11.77 -6.19
N LEU A 81 -1.48 -11.22 -6.08
CA LEU A 81 -2.73 -11.87 -6.42
C LEU A 81 -2.82 -12.14 -7.93
N GLY A 82 -3.36 -13.30 -8.29
CA GLY A 82 -3.65 -13.65 -9.66
C GLY A 82 -4.83 -12.87 -10.23
N ARG A 83 -5.01 -12.89 -11.55
CA ARG A 83 -6.12 -12.18 -12.21
C ARG A 83 -7.50 -12.62 -11.70
N GLY A 84 -7.69 -13.93 -11.47
CA GLY A 84 -8.94 -14.50 -10.96
C GLY A 84 -9.24 -14.14 -9.51
N ASP A 85 -8.25 -13.66 -8.75
CA ASP A 85 -8.43 -13.17 -7.38
C ASP A 85 -8.88 -11.70 -7.35
N ILE A 86 -8.63 -10.94 -8.42
CA ILE A 86 -8.84 -9.49 -8.49
C ILE A 86 -10.24 -9.17 -9.01
N GLY A 87 -10.60 -9.78 -10.15
CA GLY A 87 -11.93 -9.70 -10.72
C GLY A 87 -12.64 -10.99 -10.38
N GLY A 88 -13.73 -10.91 -9.60
CA GLY A 88 -14.68 -12.01 -9.55
C GLY A 88 -15.02 -12.41 -10.98
N ASP A 89 -14.79 -13.68 -11.30
CA ASP A 89 -15.03 -14.26 -12.62
C ASP A 89 -16.38 -13.79 -13.18
N THR A 90 -16.35 -12.92 -14.18
CA THR A 90 -17.50 -12.68 -15.05
C THR A 90 -17.44 -13.70 -16.19
N GLY A 91 -17.51 -14.98 -15.84
CA GLY A 91 -17.89 -16.05 -16.76
C GLY A 91 -19.40 -16.15 -16.82
N GLY A 92 -20.01 -15.63 -17.89
CA GLY A 92 -21.44 -15.74 -18.18
C GLY A 92 -21.82 -15.03 -19.47
#